data_AF-A0A2R5L1I1-F1
#
_entry.id   AF-A0A2R5L1I1-F1
#
_cell.length_a   1.000
_cell.length_b   1.000
_cell.length_c   1.000
_cell.angle_alpha   90.00
_cell.angle_beta   90.00
_cell.angle_gamma   90.00
#
_symmetry.space_group_name_H-M   'P 1'
#
loop_
_entity.id
_entity.type
_entity.pdbx_description
1 polymer ?
#
loop_
_entity_poly.entity_id
_entity_poly.type
_entity_poly.pdbx_seq_one_letter_code
_entity_poly.pdbx_strand_id
1 'polypeptide(L)'
;AGAGGWHTISTVSVIVPPVDRDMMFTCHATNQPIGKTKVDTYILSVLRPPQPPVLYGYSEGTGLQENKEQTISCVSRGGNPPADLQWYRNGQKISSKSHHVGDVSTAEIVLV
;
A
#
# COMPACT_ATOMS: atom_id res chain seq x y z
N ALA A 1 -34.22 -38.83 -1.04
CA ALA A 1 -32.84 -39.30 -0.80
C ALA A 1 -31.87 -38.23 -1.33
N GLY A 2 -31.47 -37.28 -0.48
CA GLY A 2 -30.51 -36.24 -0.84
C GLY A 2 -29.11 -36.70 -0.46
N ALA A 3 -28.50 -37.56 -1.28
CA ALA A 3 -27.14 -38.01 -1.04
C ALA A 3 -26.17 -36.88 -1.41
N GLY A 4 -25.31 -36.54 -0.44
CA GLY A 4 -24.38 -35.42 -0.52
C GLY A 4 -23.45 -35.46 -1.74
N GLY A 5 -23.01 -34.28 -2.17
CA GLY A 5 -21.95 -34.15 -3.15
C GLY A 5 -20.59 -34.56 -2.57
N TRP A 6 -19.67 -34.95 -3.44
CA TRP A 6 -18.28 -35.20 -3.07
C TRP A 6 -17.59 -33.88 -2.73
N HIS A 7 -16.97 -33.80 -1.56
CA HIS A 7 -16.11 -32.68 -1.18
C HIS A 7 -14.67 -33.04 -1.52
N THR A 8 -14.02 -32.22 -2.34
CA THR A 8 -12.61 -32.40 -2.74
C THR A 8 -11.83 -31.18 -2.30
N ILE A 9 -10.68 -31.40 -1.66
CA ILE A 9 -9.78 -30.37 -1.19
C ILE A 9 -8.44 -30.56 -1.89
N SER A 10 -7.88 -29.47 -2.41
CA SER A 10 -6.51 -29.40 -2.90
C SER A 10 -5.78 -28.33 -2.11
N THR A 11 -4.59 -28.63 -1.61
CA THR A 11 -3.79 -27.72 -0.78
C THR A 11 -2.51 -27.37 -1.51
N VAL A 12 -2.19 -26.08 -1.57
CA VAL A 12 -0.95 -25.55 -2.13
C VAL A 12 -0.18 -24.79 -1.04
N SER A 13 1.14 -24.94 -1.03
CA SER A 13 2.03 -24.20 -0.14
C SER A 13 3.01 -23.40 -0.97
N VAL A 14 3.16 -22.12 -0.66
CA VAL A 14 4.07 -21.21 -1.35
C VAL A 14 4.89 -20.43 -0.33
N ILE A 15 6.13 -20.10 -0.70
CA ILE A 15 6.95 -19.14 0.05
C ILE A 15 6.63 -17.76 -0.52
N VAL A 16 6.15 -16.86 0.33
CA VAL A 16 5.82 -15.49 -0.05
C VAL A 16 7.06 -14.62 0.19
N PRO A 17 7.74 -14.14 -0.87
CA PRO A 17 8.91 -13.31 -0.69
C PRO A 17 8.50 -11.89 -0.21
N PRO A 18 9.35 -11.20 0.56
CA PRO A 18 9.07 -9.84 1.05
C PRO A 18 8.95 -8.78 -0.06
N VAL A 19 9.25 -9.10 -1.31
CA VAL A 19 9.19 -8.15 -2.44
C VAL A 19 7.82 -8.14 -3.12
N ASP A 20 7.07 -9.26 -3.07
CA ASP A 20 5.83 -9.39 -3.83
C ASP A 20 4.75 -8.46 -3.25
N ARG A 21 4.12 -7.64 -4.10
CA ARG A 21 3.07 -6.72 -3.65
C ARG A 21 1.77 -7.48 -3.43
N ASP A 22 1.27 -8.12 -4.48
CA ASP A 22 0.07 -8.95 -4.46
C ASP A 22 0.30 -10.24 -5.25
N MET A 23 -0.08 -11.38 -4.67
CA MET A 23 -0.04 -12.68 -5.33
C MET A 23 -1.46 -13.16 -5.63
N MET A 24 -1.70 -13.61 -6.86
CA MET A 24 -3.01 -14.12 -7.28
C MET A 24 -3.04 -15.64 -7.26
N PHE A 25 -3.99 -16.20 -6.50
CA PHE A 25 -4.25 -17.64 -6.45
C PHE A 25 -5.59 -17.93 -7.09
N THR A 26 -5.61 -18.81 -8.09
CA THR A 26 -6.84 -19.22 -8.77
C THR A 26 -7.06 -20.71 -8.58
N CYS A 27 -8.23 -21.07 -8.03
CA CYS A 27 -8.68 -22.43 -7.87
C CYS A 27 -9.59 -22.83 -9.04
N HIS A 28 -9.26 -23.92 -9.71
CA HIS A 28 -10.08 -24.51 -10.78
C HIS A 28 -10.63 -25.86 -10.31
N ALA A 29 -11.96 -25.97 -10.24
CA ALA A 29 -12.65 -27.20 -9.89
C ALA A 29 -13.52 -27.67 -11.05
N THR A 30 -13.18 -28.82 -11.65
CA THR A 30 -13.89 -29.37 -12.82
C THR A 30 -14.64 -30.64 -12.44
N ASN A 31 -15.94 -30.65 -12.72
CA ASN A 31 -16.79 -31.83 -12.69
C ASN A 31 -16.90 -32.39 -14.11
N GLN A 32 -16.02 -33.34 -14.45
CA GLN A 32 -15.90 -33.91 -15.79
C GLN A 32 -17.21 -34.53 -16.33
N PRO A 33 -17.96 -35.36 -15.57
CA PRO A 33 -19.21 -35.97 -16.06
C PRO A 33 -20.26 -34.98 -16.58
N ILE A 34 -20.34 -33.78 -16.01
CA ILE A 34 -21.32 -32.76 -16.40
C ILE A 34 -20.70 -31.58 -17.16
N GLY A 35 -19.40 -31.63 -17.46
CA GLY A 35 -18.68 -30.59 -18.19
C GLY A 35 -18.67 -29.22 -17.51
N LYS A 36 -18.87 -29.13 -16.19
CA LYS A 36 -18.90 -27.85 -15.45
C LYS A 36 -17.58 -27.59 -14.75
N THR A 37 -17.08 -26.37 -14.89
CA THR A 37 -15.91 -25.89 -14.14
C THR A 37 -16.31 -24.69 -13.30
N LYS A 38 -15.90 -24.66 -12.04
CA LYS A 38 -15.94 -23.49 -11.18
C LYS A 38 -14.53 -22.95 -11.05
N VAL A 39 -14.40 -21.64 -11.17
CA VAL A 39 -13.14 -20.91 -10.97
C VAL A 39 -13.38 -19.89 -9.89
N ASP A 40 -12.45 -19.80 -8.94
CA ASP A 40 -12.46 -18.77 -7.91
C ASP A 40 -11.04 -18.22 -7.73
N THR A 41 -10.93 -16.92 -7.52
CA THR A 41 -9.64 -16.23 -7.45
C THR A 41 -9.53 -15.45 -6.15
N TYR A 42 -8.41 -15.61 -5.46
CA TYR A 42 -8.05 -14.91 -4.24
C TYR A 42 -6.76 -14.12 -4.44
N ILE A 43 -6.74 -12.86 -3.99
CA ILE A 43 -5.56 -12.01 -4.03
C ILE A 43 -4.98 -11.94 -2.61
N LEU A 44 -3.77 -12.47 -2.44
CA LEU A 44 -2.99 -12.36 -1.22
C LEU A 44 -2.16 -11.06 -1.29
N SER A 45 -2.47 -10.11 -0.42
CA SER A 45 -1.68 -8.87 -0.30
C SER A 45 -0.65 -9.00 0.82
N VAL A 46 0.61 -8.67 0.51
CA VAL A 46 1.71 -8.75 1.48
C VAL A 46 1.94 -7.38 2.07
N LEU A 47 1.59 -7.21 3.33
CA LEU A 47 1.73 -5.94 4.03
C LEU A 47 3.17 -5.68 4.43
N ARG A 48 3.63 -4.44 4.21
CA ARG A 48 4.98 -4.00 4.58
C ARG A 48 4.97 -2.57 5.11
N PRO A 49 5.80 -2.28 6.12
CA PRO A 49 5.96 -0.91 6.58
C PRO A 49 6.66 -0.07 5.49
N PRO A 50 6.28 1.21 5.34
CA PRO A 50 7.06 2.16 4.56
C PRO A 50 8.33 2.56 5.32
N GLN A 51 9.29 3.14 4.62
CA GLN A 51 10.49 3.72 5.22
C GLN A 51 10.13 4.98 6.02
N PRO A 52 10.92 5.31 7.07
CA PRO A 52 10.76 6.55 7.79
C PRO A 52 10.71 7.75 6.84
N PRO A 53 9.80 8.72 7.05
CA PRO A 53 9.69 9.88 6.19
C PRO A 53 10.95 10.74 6.26
N VAL A 54 11.36 11.28 5.12
CA VAL A 54 12.47 12.24 4.99
C VAL A 54 11.91 13.58 4.53
N LEU A 55 12.35 14.64 5.18
CA LEU A 55 11.96 16.01 4.86
C LEU A 55 12.94 16.63 3.85
N TYR A 56 12.41 17.37 2.88
CA TYR A 56 13.16 18.11 1.85
C TYR A 56 12.66 19.56 1.79
N GLY A 57 13.46 20.45 1.18
CA GLY A 57 13.08 21.85 1.02
C GLY A 57 13.30 22.70 2.29
N TYR A 58 14.11 22.22 3.23
CA TYR A 58 14.61 22.99 4.36
C TYR A 58 16.08 22.63 4.62
N SER A 59 16.81 23.52 5.30
CA SER A 59 18.13 23.18 5.87
C SER A 59 18.07 23.37 7.38
N GLU A 60 18.60 22.42 8.14
CA GLU A 60 18.68 22.56 9.59
C GLU A 60 19.51 23.78 9.97
N GLY A 61 19.01 24.56 10.93
CA GLY A 61 19.68 25.78 11.39
C GLY A 61 19.51 27.00 10.47
N THR A 62 18.99 26.85 9.25
CA THR A 62 18.56 28.01 8.45
C THR A 62 17.12 28.36 8.78
N GLY A 63 16.90 29.54 9.35
CA GLY A 63 15.56 30.09 9.49
C GLY A 63 14.90 30.31 8.14
N LEU A 64 13.57 30.33 8.12
CA LEU A 64 12.81 30.73 6.94
C LEU A 64 12.94 32.25 6.76
N GLN A 65 13.08 32.70 5.51
CA GLN A 65 13.10 34.12 5.21
C GLN A 65 11.67 34.67 5.16
N GLU A 66 11.42 35.73 5.92
CA GLU A 66 10.13 36.41 5.91
C GLU A 66 9.81 36.92 4.49
N ASN A 67 8.54 36.78 4.08
CA ASN A 67 8.05 37.15 2.75
C ASN A 67 8.64 36.33 1.60
N LYS A 68 9.16 35.13 1.87
CA LYS A 68 9.54 34.17 0.83
C LYS A 68 8.81 32.85 1.03
N GLU A 69 8.13 32.43 -0.03
CA GLU A 69 7.50 31.12 -0.06
C GLU A 69 8.57 30.02 -0.06
N GLN A 70 8.49 29.11 0.91
CA GLN A 70 9.33 27.93 0.99
C GLN A 70 8.43 26.68 1.00
N THR A 71 8.63 25.81 0.02
CA THR A 71 7.99 24.50 0.00
C THR A 71 8.80 23.52 0.83
N ILE A 72 8.14 22.81 1.73
CA ILE A 72 8.71 21.68 2.47
C ILE A 72 7.95 20.42 2.07
N SER A 73 8.69 19.40 1.67
CA SER A 73 8.14 18.13 1.20
C SER A 73 8.53 17.01 2.17
N CYS A 74 7.55 16.24 2.63
CA CYS A 74 7.73 15.02 3.40
C CYS A 74 7.55 13.83 2.47
N VAL A 75 8.56 12.97 2.35
CA VAL A 75 8.54 11.82 1.43
C VAL A 75 8.82 10.54 2.19
N SER A 76 7.96 9.55 2.00
CA SER A 76 8.13 8.19 2.50
C SER A 76 8.08 7.21 1.34
N ARG A 77 8.98 6.21 1.35
CA ARG A 77 9.17 5.26 0.25
C ARG A 77 8.87 3.84 0.69
N GLY A 78 8.39 3.03 -0.23
CA GLY A 78 7.96 1.67 0.03
C GLY A 78 6.62 1.61 0.76
N GLY A 79 6.38 0.47 1.39
CA GLY A 79 5.12 0.18 2.04
C GLY A 79 4.10 -0.45 1.08
N ASN A 80 3.30 -1.34 1.65
CA ASN A 80 2.11 -1.86 1.00
C ASN A 80 1.01 -1.97 2.06
N PRO A 81 -0.01 -1.10 2.06
CA PRO A 81 -0.21 0.04 1.15
C PRO A 81 0.83 1.17 1.34
N PRO A 82 0.90 2.16 0.43
CA PRO A 82 1.75 3.36 0.60
C PRO A 82 1.44 4.11 1.89
N ALA A 83 2.41 4.88 2.39
CA ALA A 83 2.26 5.63 3.64
C ALA A 83 1.16 6.70 3.56
N ASP A 84 0.41 6.91 4.64
CA ASP A 84 -0.42 8.11 4.83
C ASP A 84 0.39 9.17 5.56
N LEU A 85 0.66 10.29 4.89
CA LEU A 85 1.51 11.37 5.42
C LEU A 85 0.67 12.57 5.82
N GLN A 86 0.90 13.06 7.04
CA GLN A 86 0.16 14.19 7.61
C GLN A 86 1.13 15.18 8.28
N TRP A 87 0.89 16.46 8.03
CA TRP A 87 1.70 17.53 8.61
C TRP A 87 1.07 18.07 9.90
N TYR A 88 1.92 18.33 10.89
CA TYR A 88 1.56 18.94 12.16
C TYR A 88 2.47 20.12 12.46
N ARG A 89 1.90 21.20 12.99
CA ARG A 89 2.63 22.35 13.54
C ARG A 89 2.11 22.61 14.95
N ASN A 90 3.00 22.60 15.94
CA ASN A 90 2.64 22.79 17.35
C ASN A 90 1.51 21.84 17.83
N GLY A 91 1.53 20.59 17.36
CA GLY A 91 0.52 19.59 17.68
C GLY A 91 -0.80 19.71 16.90
N GLN A 92 -0.98 20.72 16.05
CA GLN A 92 -2.18 20.88 15.22
C GLN A 92 -1.93 20.41 13.79
N LYS A 93 -2.86 19.61 13.26
CA LYS A 93 -2.83 19.17 11.86
C LYS A 93 -2.99 20.38 10.94
N ILE A 94 -2.13 20.50 9.94
CA ILE A 94 -2.19 21.56 8.93
C ILE A 94 -2.56 20.98 7.56
N SER A 95 -3.11 21.84 6.70
CA SER A 95 -3.42 21.47 5.32
C SER A 95 -2.13 21.23 4.56
N SER A 96 -2.08 20.14 3.80
CA SER A 96 -0.95 19.76 2.95
C SER A 96 -1.47 19.12 1.68
N LYS A 97 -0.72 19.24 0.60
CA LYS A 97 -1.01 18.54 -0.66
C LYS A 97 -0.34 17.18 -0.60
N SER A 98 -1.13 16.12 -0.49
CA SER A 98 -0.63 14.75 -0.48
C SER A 98 -0.94 14.03 -1.79
N HIS A 99 0.01 13.19 -2.23
CA HIS A 99 -0.15 12.30 -3.37
C HIS A 99 0.73 11.07 -3.18
N HIS A 100 0.42 9.99 -3.90
CA HIS A 100 1.27 8.82 -3.98
C HIS A 100 1.50 8.41 -5.43
N VAL A 101 2.73 7.98 -5.74
CA VAL A 101 3.11 7.42 -7.04
C VAL A 101 3.78 6.07 -6.77
N GLY A 102 3.10 4.99 -7.14
CA GLY A 102 3.56 3.64 -6.79
C GLY A 102 3.57 3.45 -5.28
N ASP A 103 4.74 3.12 -4.73
CA ASP A 103 5.00 2.97 -3.30
C ASP A 103 5.71 4.20 -2.69
N VAL A 104 5.62 5.36 -3.34
CA VAL A 104 6.16 6.61 -2.80
C VAL A 104 5.01 7.53 -2.44
N SER A 105 4.92 7.90 -1.17
CA SER A 105 3.98 8.90 -0.67
C SER A 105 4.70 10.21 -0.42
N THR A 106 4.09 11.31 -0.84
CA THR A 106 4.61 12.67 -0.67
C THR A 106 3.53 13.56 -0.08
N ALA A 107 3.88 14.38 0.91
CA ALA A 107 3.01 15.43 1.43
C ALA A 107 3.76 16.77 1.50
N GLU A 108 3.19 17.82 0.93
CA GLU A 108 3.83 19.12 0.79
C GLU A 108 3.07 20.23 1.50
N ILE A 109 3.83 21.13 2.13
CA ILE A 109 3.33 22.38 2.71
C ILE A 109 4.10 23.56 2.10
N VAL A 110 3.44 24.71 2.02
CA VAL A 110 4.07 25.98 1.65
C VAL A 110 4.06 26.86 2.89
N LEU A 111 5.24 27.29 3.31
CA LEU A 111 5.41 28.28 4.36
C LEU A 111 5.66 29.63 3.71
N VAL A 112 5.02 30.67 4.25
CA VAL A 112 5.11 32.06 3.79
C VAL A 112 5.56 32.93 4.96
#